data_AF-A0A447XB89-F1
#
_entry.id   AF-A0A447XB89-F1
#
_cell.length_a   1.000
_cell.length_b   1.000
_cell.length_c   1.000
_cell.angle_alpha   90.00
_cell.angle_beta   90.00
_cell.angle_gamma   90.00
#
_symmetry.space_group_name_H-M   'P 1'
#
loop_
_entity.id
_entity.type
_entity.pdbx_description
1 polymer ?
#
loop_
_entity_poly.entity_id
_entity_poly.type
_entity_poly.pdbx_seq_one_letter_code
_entity_poly.pdbx_strand_id
1 'polypeptide(L)'
;MKTVKLSLLAVVVATAVSPSAFAGDTVEAATTELTVIQPGMSQSEIDQKIGRFLERTGNSVAAQNYLIAHDYQTTTPQENTAASPVQPTNTLNPITNQAQTDRDNGQDTAIQDAQHAANWASLKADDAQHAITVAQTDIDANTAAITDTRNDVSAVQSDVTNIKGDVAHAQSTADHANANANTALINGVKLSGAVTENKNNIEQNRSDIADQQKLLASNEQKQIVRDNGRIPPFRTHNMPPTGLH
;
A
#
# COMPACT_ATOMS: atom_id res chain seq x y z
N MET A 1 5.55 -24.13 9.46
CA MET A 1 5.65 -24.94 8.23
C MET A 1 5.49 -23.99 7.06
N LYS A 2 6.62 -23.55 6.48
CA LYS A 2 6.68 -22.62 5.35
C LYS A 2 7.32 -23.38 4.19
N THR A 3 6.57 -23.60 3.11
CA THR A 3 7.08 -24.20 1.88
C THR A 3 6.67 -23.28 0.74
N VAL A 4 7.52 -22.29 0.48
CA VAL A 4 7.42 -21.46 -0.72
C VAL A 4 8.35 -22.06 -1.75
N LYS A 5 7.74 -22.38 -2.89
CA LYS A 5 8.28 -22.88 -4.16
C LYS A 5 9.74 -22.49 -4.43
N LEU A 6 10.61 -23.49 -4.43
CA LEU A 6 12.02 -23.45 -4.83
C LEU A 6 12.19 -23.59 -6.36
N SER A 7 11.33 -22.93 -7.15
CA SER A 7 11.32 -23.01 -8.61
C SER A 7 12.37 -22.12 -9.29
N LEU A 8 13.58 -21.98 -8.71
CA LEU A 8 14.59 -21.05 -9.23
C LEU A 8 16.07 -21.51 -9.11
N LEU A 9 16.36 -22.80 -8.96
CA LEU A 9 17.78 -23.23 -8.88
C LEU A 9 18.14 -24.59 -9.51
N ALA A 10 17.52 -24.95 -10.63
CA ALA A 10 18.04 -25.99 -11.52
C ALA A 10 17.87 -25.64 -13.01
N VAL A 11 17.77 -24.34 -13.30
CA VAL A 11 17.99 -23.78 -14.62
C VAL A 11 19.44 -23.29 -14.59
N VAL A 12 20.26 -23.74 -15.54
CA VAL A 12 21.74 -23.57 -15.65
C VAL A 12 22.56 -24.65 -14.93
N VAL A 13 22.56 -25.87 -15.46
CA VAL A 13 23.75 -26.56 -16.04
C VAL A 13 23.23 -27.63 -17.01
N ALA A 14 22.88 -27.23 -18.23
CA ALA A 14 22.81 -28.11 -19.41
C ALA A 14 22.67 -27.24 -20.68
N THR A 15 23.53 -26.23 -20.83
CA THR A 15 23.85 -25.67 -22.14
C THR A 15 25.34 -25.85 -22.35
N ALA A 16 25.68 -26.24 -23.58
CA ALA A 16 27.04 -26.38 -24.12
C ALA A 16 27.81 -27.68 -23.77
N VAL A 17 27.37 -28.78 -24.38
CA VAL A 17 28.27 -29.40 -25.37
C VAL A 17 27.44 -29.57 -26.64
N SER A 18 27.70 -28.76 -27.65
CA SER A 18 27.32 -29.13 -29.00
C SER A 18 28.41 -30.04 -29.54
N PRO A 19 28.10 -31.28 -29.93
CA PRO A 19 28.79 -31.92 -31.03
C PRO A 19 27.85 -31.88 -32.23
N SER A 20 28.30 -31.15 -33.25
CA SER A 20 28.23 -31.60 -34.65
C SER A 20 26.89 -32.15 -35.18
N ALA A 21 26.35 -31.41 -36.16
CA ALA A 21 25.70 -32.01 -37.31
C ALA A 21 26.40 -33.32 -37.74
N PHE A 22 25.61 -34.36 -38.04
CA PHE A 22 25.95 -35.79 -38.25
C PHE A 22 25.97 -36.67 -37.00
N ALA A 23 24.78 -37.07 -36.53
CA ALA A 23 24.61 -38.31 -35.78
C ALA A 23 23.23 -38.90 -36.10
N GLY A 24 23.20 -40.12 -36.66
CA GLY A 24 21.95 -40.88 -36.75
C GLY A 24 21.36 -41.13 -35.37
N ASP A 25 20.05 -41.36 -35.30
CA ASP A 25 19.38 -41.75 -34.07
C ASP A 25 20.08 -42.96 -33.43
N THR A 26 20.11 -43.00 -32.10
CA THR A 26 20.57 -44.19 -31.37
C THR A 26 19.80 -45.42 -31.83
N VAL A 27 20.47 -46.58 -31.94
CA VAL A 27 19.85 -47.85 -32.38
C VAL A 27 18.52 -48.12 -31.66
N GLU A 28 18.49 -47.90 -30.35
CA GLU A 28 17.31 -48.07 -29.48
C GLU A 28 16.12 -47.16 -29.84
N ALA A 29 16.38 -45.94 -30.31
CA ALA A 29 15.33 -45.01 -30.75
C ALA A 29 14.80 -45.34 -32.16
N ALA A 30 15.60 -46.04 -32.97
CA ALA A 30 15.23 -46.41 -34.33
C ALA A 30 14.53 -47.79 -34.41
N THR A 31 14.62 -48.64 -33.39
CA THR A 31 13.99 -49.99 -33.39
C THR A 31 12.48 -49.94 -33.54
N THR A 32 11.83 -48.82 -33.22
CA THR A 32 10.40 -48.59 -33.44
C THR A 32 9.99 -48.84 -34.89
N GLU A 33 10.85 -48.53 -35.87
CA GLU A 33 10.59 -48.82 -37.29
C GLU A 33 10.52 -50.33 -37.59
N LEU A 34 11.25 -51.14 -36.82
CA LEU A 34 11.31 -52.61 -36.92
C LEU A 34 10.21 -53.30 -36.11
N THR A 35 9.76 -52.71 -34.99
CA THR A 35 8.64 -53.25 -34.17
C THR A 35 7.30 -53.31 -34.92
N VAL A 36 7.21 -52.65 -36.08
CA VAL A 36 6.02 -52.65 -36.95
C VAL A 36 6.05 -53.82 -37.95
N ILE A 37 7.12 -54.61 -38.01
CA ILE A 37 7.17 -55.81 -38.85
C ILE A 37 6.26 -56.87 -38.23
N GLN A 38 5.19 -57.24 -38.95
CA GLN A 38 4.17 -58.18 -38.51
C GLN A 38 4.13 -59.43 -39.42
N PRO A 39 3.72 -60.61 -38.91
CA PRO A 39 3.52 -61.79 -39.73
C PRO A 39 2.54 -61.52 -40.88
N GLY A 40 2.95 -61.80 -42.12
CA GLY A 40 2.14 -61.57 -43.32
C GLY A 40 2.47 -60.27 -44.08
N MET A 41 3.39 -59.46 -43.58
CA MET A 41 3.95 -58.31 -44.32
C MET A 41 4.75 -58.81 -45.54
N SER A 42 4.64 -58.08 -46.66
CA SER A 42 5.39 -58.45 -47.87
C SER A 42 6.89 -58.19 -47.69
N GLN A 43 7.73 -58.96 -48.38
CA GLN A 43 9.19 -58.82 -48.27
C GLN A 43 9.67 -57.39 -48.65
N SER A 44 9.00 -56.74 -49.60
CA SER A 44 9.28 -55.35 -50.00
C SER A 44 9.04 -54.34 -48.87
N GLU A 45 7.97 -54.54 -48.09
CA GLU A 45 7.65 -53.67 -46.95
C GLU A 45 8.62 -53.89 -45.78
N ILE A 46 9.06 -55.14 -45.58
CA ILE A 46 10.11 -55.49 -44.62
C ILE A 46 11.43 -54.81 -45.02
N ASP A 47 11.84 -54.94 -46.28
CA ASP A 47 13.06 -54.33 -46.82
C ASP A 47 13.01 -52.79 -46.72
N GLN A 48 11.85 -52.16 -46.94
CA GLN A 48 11.68 -50.72 -46.79
C GLN A 48 11.80 -50.23 -45.34
N LYS A 49 11.32 -51.03 -44.37
CA LYS A 49 11.45 -50.72 -42.94
C LYS A 49 12.87 -50.90 -42.45
N ILE A 50 13.55 -51.96 -42.88
CA ILE A 50 14.97 -52.16 -42.60
C ILE A 50 15.82 -51.04 -43.22
N GLY A 51 15.48 -50.61 -44.46
CA GLY A 51 16.12 -49.47 -45.11
C GLY A 51 15.99 -48.18 -44.30
N ARG A 52 14.78 -47.83 -43.85
CA ARG A 52 14.55 -46.66 -42.98
C ARG A 52 15.29 -46.76 -41.65
N PHE A 53 15.33 -47.93 -41.03
CA PHE A 53 16.10 -48.18 -39.81
C PHE A 53 17.61 -47.94 -40.02
N LEU A 54 18.18 -48.43 -41.13
CA LEU A 54 19.58 -48.23 -41.46
C LEU A 54 19.90 -46.77 -41.82
N GLU A 55 19.04 -46.07 -42.56
CA GLU A 55 19.19 -44.65 -42.86
C GLU A 55 19.19 -43.79 -41.59
N ARG A 56 18.28 -44.10 -40.66
CA ARG A 56 18.12 -43.35 -39.42
C ARG A 56 19.26 -43.58 -38.43
N THR A 57 19.88 -44.78 -38.46
CA THR A 57 21.02 -45.15 -37.59
C THR A 57 22.39 -44.99 -38.26
N GLY A 58 22.43 -44.44 -39.49
CA GLY A 58 23.65 -44.26 -40.26
C GLY A 58 24.34 -45.56 -40.67
N ASN A 59 23.59 -46.66 -40.79
CA ASN A 59 24.09 -48.00 -41.11
C ASN A 59 25.28 -48.43 -40.23
N SER A 60 25.23 -48.07 -38.95
CA SER A 60 26.29 -48.39 -38.00
C SER A 60 26.41 -49.89 -37.75
N VAL A 61 27.60 -50.33 -37.32
CA VAL A 61 27.86 -51.73 -36.93
C VAL A 61 26.86 -52.23 -35.87
N ALA A 62 26.45 -51.35 -34.95
CA ALA A 62 25.46 -51.66 -33.92
C ALA A 62 24.06 -51.92 -34.51
N ALA A 63 23.67 -51.17 -35.55
CA ALA A 63 22.41 -51.38 -36.25
C ALA A 63 22.40 -52.70 -37.05
N GLN A 64 23.51 -53.03 -37.71
CA GLN A 64 23.65 -54.30 -38.44
C GLN A 64 23.61 -55.51 -37.49
N ASN A 65 24.31 -55.42 -36.35
CA ASN A 65 24.27 -56.47 -35.31
C ASN A 65 22.86 -56.64 -34.73
N TYR A 66 22.08 -55.56 -34.60
CA TYR A 66 20.69 -55.62 -34.14
C TYR A 66 19.81 -56.39 -35.14
N LEU A 67 19.95 -56.15 -36.45
CA LEU A 67 19.19 -56.88 -37.48
C LEU A 67 19.49 -58.37 -37.47
N ILE A 68 20.78 -58.75 -37.35
CA ILE A 68 21.23 -60.14 -37.28
C ILE A 68 20.68 -60.83 -36.02
N ALA A 69 20.74 -60.15 -34.86
CA ALA A 69 20.26 -60.72 -33.60
C ALA A 69 18.74 -60.94 -33.55
N HIS A 70 17.98 -60.26 -34.42
CA HIS A 70 16.53 -60.33 -34.50
C HIS A 70 16.03 -60.98 -35.80
N ASP A 71 16.91 -61.67 -36.53
CA ASP A 71 16.62 -62.41 -37.77
C ASP A 71 15.96 -61.58 -38.89
N TYR A 72 16.20 -60.26 -38.91
CA TYR A 72 15.76 -59.39 -39.99
C TYR A 72 16.74 -59.51 -41.17
N GLN A 73 16.37 -60.32 -42.17
CA GLN A 73 17.16 -60.50 -43.40
C GLN A 73 16.63 -59.62 -44.53
N THR A 74 17.50 -58.85 -45.16
CA THR A 74 17.19 -58.11 -46.39
C THR A 74 17.47 -58.95 -47.62
N THR A 75 16.67 -58.85 -48.68
CA THR A 75 16.95 -59.52 -49.96
C THR A 75 17.87 -58.74 -50.90
N THR A 76 18.28 -57.53 -50.52
CA THR A 76 19.29 -56.75 -51.25
C THR A 76 20.67 -57.42 -51.13
N PRO A 77 21.33 -57.79 -52.25
CA PRO A 77 22.66 -58.37 -52.20
C PRO A 77 23.65 -57.40 -51.53
N GLN A 78 24.38 -57.90 -50.53
CA GLN A 78 25.71 -57.35 -50.20
C GLN A 78 26.61 -57.60 -51.41
N GLU A 79 27.06 -56.54 -52.09
CA GLU A 79 28.22 -56.63 -52.98
C GLU A 79 29.47 -56.94 -52.15
N ASN A 80 29.78 -58.22 -52.03
CA ASN A 80 31.11 -58.71 -51.72
C ASN A 80 31.95 -58.61 -53.02
N THR A 81 32.68 -57.52 -53.20
CA THR A 81 33.57 -57.36 -54.36
C THR A 81 34.97 -57.85 -54.02
N ALA A 82 35.23 -59.14 -54.19
CA ALA A 82 36.58 -59.67 -54.35
C ALA A 82 36.77 -60.18 -55.80
N ALA A 83 37.80 -59.64 -56.46
CA ALA A 83 38.41 -60.01 -57.75
C ALA A 83 37.88 -59.38 -59.06
N SER A 84 38.34 -58.16 -59.35
CA SER A 84 39.20 -57.81 -60.51
C SER A 84 39.66 -56.37 -60.33
N PRO A 85 40.88 -55.96 -60.77
CA PRO A 85 41.36 -54.60 -60.59
C PRO A 85 40.61 -53.66 -61.53
N VAL A 86 39.37 -53.35 -61.17
CA VAL A 86 38.68 -52.16 -61.68
C VAL A 86 39.47 -51.02 -61.07
N GLN A 87 40.15 -50.26 -61.94
CA GLN A 87 40.71 -48.97 -61.58
C GLN A 87 39.73 -48.25 -60.64
N PRO A 88 40.20 -47.58 -59.58
CA PRO A 88 39.33 -46.66 -58.87
C PRO A 88 38.90 -45.59 -59.88
N THR A 89 37.73 -45.76 -60.50
CA THR A 89 36.98 -44.63 -60.98
C THR A 89 36.54 -43.93 -59.71
N ASN A 90 37.41 -43.06 -59.24
CA ASN A 90 37.04 -41.87 -58.52
C ASN A 90 35.99 -41.15 -59.37
N THR A 91 34.74 -41.60 -59.32
CA THR A 91 33.62 -40.70 -59.50
C THR A 91 33.45 -39.99 -58.16
N LEU A 92 34.48 -39.23 -57.78
CA LEU A 92 34.25 -37.85 -57.42
C LEU A 92 33.35 -37.33 -58.54
N ASN A 93 32.05 -37.32 -58.31
CA ASN A 93 31.15 -36.57 -59.16
C ASN A 93 31.79 -35.18 -59.19
N PRO A 94 32.30 -34.69 -60.33
CA PRO A 94 32.91 -33.37 -60.34
C PRO A 94 31.75 -32.45 -60.01
N ILE A 95 31.68 -32.01 -58.75
CA ILE A 95 30.95 -30.81 -58.42
C ILE A 95 31.56 -29.81 -59.39
N THR A 96 30.79 -29.44 -60.41
CA THR A 96 31.23 -28.40 -61.32
C THR A 96 31.60 -27.22 -60.42
N ASN A 97 32.74 -26.55 -60.66
CA ASN A 97 33.19 -25.44 -59.81
C ASN A 97 32.05 -24.43 -59.53
N GLN A 98 31.09 -24.34 -60.45
CA GLN A 98 29.83 -23.61 -60.30
C GLN A 98 28.94 -24.08 -59.13
N ALA A 99 28.61 -25.37 -59.02
CA ALA A 99 27.73 -25.87 -57.96
C ALA A 99 28.35 -25.81 -56.56
N GLN A 100 29.69 -25.77 -56.46
CA GLN A 100 30.39 -25.47 -55.22
C GLN A 100 30.25 -23.98 -54.88
N THR A 101 30.56 -23.12 -55.85
CA THR A 101 30.47 -21.65 -55.73
C THR A 101 29.07 -21.19 -55.32
N ASP A 102 28.01 -21.78 -55.88
CA ASP A 102 26.63 -21.42 -55.56
C ASP A 102 26.26 -21.79 -54.10
N ARG A 103 26.78 -22.92 -53.58
CA ARG A 103 26.58 -23.30 -52.18
C ARG A 103 27.35 -22.39 -51.24
N ASP A 104 28.60 -22.08 -51.56
CA ASP A 104 29.43 -21.19 -50.76
C ASP A 104 28.81 -19.78 -50.70
N ASN A 105 28.36 -19.25 -51.84
CA ASN A 105 27.63 -17.97 -51.89
C ASN A 105 26.32 -18.00 -51.09
N GLY A 106 25.58 -19.12 -51.14
CA GLY A 106 24.36 -19.30 -50.34
C GLY A 106 24.64 -19.35 -48.83
N GLN A 107 25.75 -19.99 -48.43
CA GLN A 107 26.20 -20.01 -47.04
C GLN A 107 26.66 -18.64 -46.56
N ASP A 108 27.45 -17.91 -47.36
CA ASP A 108 27.88 -16.56 -47.02
C ASP A 108 26.70 -15.61 -46.83
N THR A 109 25.68 -15.71 -47.68
CA THR A 109 24.44 -14.94 -47.55
C THR A 109 23.71 -15.29 -46.24
N ALA A 110 23.55 -16.58 -45.93
CA ALA A 110 22.91 -17.02 -44.69
C ALA A 110 23.67 -16.57 -43.43
N ILE A 111 25.01 -16.55 -43.48
CA ILE A 111 25.86 -16.06 -42.40
C ILE A 111 25.70 -14.56 -42.22
N GLN A 112 25.67 -13.79 -43.31
CA GLN A 112 25.46 -12.34 -43.28
C GLN A 112 24.09 -11.99 -42.68
N ASP A 113 23.04 -12.69 -43.10
CA ASP A 113 21.68 -12.51 -42.57
C ASP A 113 21.60 -12.84 -41.08
N ALA A 114 22.23 -13.95 -40.65
CA ALA A 114 22.30 -14.33 -39.25
C ALA A 114 23.06 -13.29 -38.41
N GLN A 115 24.17 -12.75 -38.93
CA GLN A 115 24.93 -11.70 -38.26
C GLN A 115 24.15 -10.40 -38.15
N HIS A 116 23.43 -10.00 -39.21
CA HIS A 116 22.57 -8.83 -39.18
C HIS A 116 21.44 -8.99 -38.16
N ALA A 117 20.78 -10.16 -38.12
CA ALA A 117 19.75 -10.46 -37.13
C ALA A 117 20.29 -10.45 -35.69
N ALA A 118 21.47 -11.02 -35.46
CA ALA A 118 22.13 -11.01 -34.14
C ALA A 118 22.48 -9.59 -33.70
N ASN A 119 23.04 -8.76 -34.59
CA ASN A 119 23.37 -7.37 -34.31
C ASN A 119 22.09 -6.57 -33.98
N TRP A 120 21.01 -6.77 -34.73
CA TRP A 120 19.72 -6.13 -34.47
C TRP A 120 19.13 -6.52 -33.12
N ALA A 121 19.20 -7.81 -32.77
CA ALA A 121 18.75 -8.30 -31.46
C ALA A 121 19.58 -7.70 -30.31
N SER A 122 20.90 -7.56 -30.49
CA SER A 122 21.78 -6.92 -29.50
C SER A 122 21.38 -5.46 -29.26
N LEU A 123 21.15 -4.68 -30.33
CA LEU A 123 20.71 -3.29 -30.21
C LEU A 123 19.38 -3.17 -29.47
N LYS A 124 18.43 -4.09 -29.72
CA LYS A 124 17.14 -4.11 -29.01
C LYS A 124 17.28 -4.50 -27.54
N ALA A 125 18.22 -5.38 -27.22
CA ALA A 125 18.54 -5.72 -25.83
C ALA A 125 19.14 -4.51 -25.10
N ASP A 126 20.02 -3.75 -25.75
CA ASP A 126 20.61 -2.53 -25.19
C ASP A 126 19.53 -1.45 -24.96
N ASP A 127 18.64 -1.23 -25.93
CA ASP A 127 17.49 -0.33 -25.80
C ASP A 127 16.61 -0.73 -24.59
N ALA A 128 16.30 -2.02 -24.45
CA ALA A 128 15.49 -2.53 -23.34
C ALA A 128 16.20 -2.38 -21.99
N GLN A 129 17.50 -2.66 -21.93
CA GLN A 129 18.31 -2.50 -20.73
C GLN A 129 18.37 -1.04 -20.28
N HIS A 130 18.51 -0.11 -21.24
CA HIS A 130 18.47 1.32 -20.95
C HIS A 130 17.11 1.73 -20.37
N ALA A 131 16.00 1.31 -21.00
CA ALA A 131 14.65 1.62 -20.52
C ALA A 131 14.38 1.07 -19.11
N ILE A 132 14.86 -0.15 -18.81
CA ILE A 132 14.76 -0.75 -17.46
C ILE A 132 15.54 0.09 -16.45
N THR A 133 16.73 0.54 -16.80
CA THR A 133 17.58 1.35 -15.90
C THR A 133 16.93 2.70 -15.57
N VAL A 134 16.34 3.36 -16.57
CA VAL A 134 15.58 4.60 -16.38
C VAL A 134 14.37 4.36 -15.48
N ALA A 135 13.57 3.33 -15.78
CA ALA A 135 12.40 2.99 -14.97
C ALA A 135 12.76 2.67 -13.51
N GLN A 136 13.90 1.99 -13.27
CA GLN A 136 14.38 1.72 -11.92
C GLN A 136 14.75 3.00 -11.17
N THR A 137 15.38 3.96 -11.86
CA THR A 137 15.71 5.28 -11.28
C THR A 137 14.43 6.03 -10.85
N ASP A 138 13.40 6.01 -11.69
CA ASP A 138 12.10 6.62 -11.37
C ASP A 138 11.40 5.93 -10.18
N ILE A 139 11.49 4.60 -10.10
CA ILE A 139 10.95 3.82 -8.97
C ILE A 139 11.66 4.19 -7.67
N ASP A 140 12.99 4.32 -7.69
CA ASP A 140 13.78 4.68 -6.51
C ASP A 140 13.44 6.10 -6.05
N ALA A 141 13.32 7.05 -6.97
CA ALA A 141 12.90 8.42 -6.68
C ALA A 141 11.47 8.47 -6.08
N ASN A 142 10.53 7.72 -6.65
CA ASN A 142 9.17 7.62 -6.12
C ASN A 142 9.13 6.96 -4.73
N THR A 143 9.98 5.98 -4.49
CA THR A 143 10.09 5.30 -3.19
C THR A 143 10.59 6.27 -2.11
N ALA A 144 11.55 7.14 -2.44
CA ALA A 144 12.01 8.20 -1.55
C ALA A 144 10.89 9.21 -1.26
N ALA A 145 10.21 9.72 -2.29
CA ALA A 145 9.11 10.68 -2.14
C ALA A 145 7.93 10.15 -1.30
N ILE A 146 7.60 8.85 -1.45
CA ILE A 146 6.57 8.19 -0.62
C ILE A 146 7.02 8.11 0.84
N THR A 147 8.31 7.91 1.09
CA THR A 147 8.87 7.88 2.45
C THR A 147 8.77 9.25 3.10
N ASP A 148 9.13 10.32 2.38
CA ASP A 148 8.99 11.70 2.87
C ASP A 148 7.53 12.04 3.16
N THR A 149 6.62 11.72 2.24
CA THR A 149 5.17 11.92 2.45
C THR A 149 4.66 11.18 3.69
N ARG A 150 5.16 9.97 3.96
CA ARG A 150 4.80 9.19 5.15
C ARG A 150 5.28 9.87 6.44
N ASN A 151 6.47 10.46 6.42
CA ASN A 151 7.01 11.20 7.55
C ASN A 151 6.19 12.46 7.83
N ASP A 152 5.84 13.22 6.79
CA ASP A 152 4.97 14.41 6.90
C ASP A 152 3.59 14.05 7.48
N VAL A 153 2.97 12.97 6.99
CA VAL A 153 1.69 12.48 7.53
C VAL A 153 1.82 12.11 9.01
N SER A 154 2.95 11.51 9.41
CA SER A 154 3.19 11.16 10.82
C SER A 154 3.33 12.41 11.71
N ALA A 155 3.99 13.45 11.21
CA ALA A 155 4.07 14.74 11.90
C ALA A 155 2.69 15.40 12.06
N VAL A 156 1.89 15.44 10.98
CA VAL A 156 0.51 15.97 11.02
C VAL A 156 -0.37 15.20 12.01
N GLN A 157 -0.22 13.87 12.10
CA GLN A 157 -0.96 13.07 13.09
C GLN A 157 -0.60 13.45 14.54
N SER A 158 0.68 13.75 14.79
CA SER A 158 1.13 14.26 16.10
C SER A 158 0.51 15.62 16.39
N ASP A 159 0.54 16.55 15.43
CA ASP A 159 -0.05 17.90 15.59
C ASP A 159 -1.56 17.83 15.86
N VAL A 160 -2.30 16.99 15.12
CA VAL A 160 -3.73 16.77 15.34
C VAL A 160 -4.01 16.24 16.74
N THR A 161 -3.14 15.37 17.27
CA THR A 161 -3.27 14.84 18.63
C THR A 161 -3.10 15.95 19.67
N ASN A 162 -2.11 16.84 19.49
CA ASN A 162 -1.89 17.98 20.37
C ASN A 162 -3.07 18.96 20.34
N ILE A 163 -3.55 19.32 19.13
CA ILE A 163 -4.71 20.21 18.95
C ILE A 163 -5.96 19.65 19.64
N LYS A 164 -6.17 18.32 19.58
CA LYS A 164 -7.29 17.69 20.28
C LYS A 164 -7.20 17.87 21.80
N GLY A 165 -5.98 17.84 22.35
CA GLY A 165 -5.72 18.15 23.76
C GLY A 165 -6.05 19.61 24.10
N ASP A 166 -5.58 20.55 23.27
CA ASP A 166 -5.84 21.98 23.45
C ASP A 166 -7.33 22.32 23.40
N VAL A 167 -8.06 21.73 22.45
CA VAL A 167 -9.52 21.88 22.34
C VAL A 167 -10.23 21.35 23.58
N ALA A 168 -9.82 20.21 24.11
CA ALA A 168 -10.39 19.66 25.35
C ALA A 168 -10.14 20.58 26.55
N HIS A 169 -8.95 21.15 26.67
CA HIS A 169 -8.61 22.10 27.72
C HIS A 169 -9.42 23.40 27.60
N ALA A 170 -9.56 23.93 26.38
CA ALA A 170 -10.37 25.12 26.10
C ALA A 170 -11.85 24.89 26.45
N GLN A 171 -12.39 23.72 26.12
CA GLN A 171 -13.77 23.35 26.46
C GLN A 171 -13.99 23.32 27.98
N SER A 172 -13.09 22.66 28.73
CA SER A 172 -13.16 22.64 30.20
C SER A 172 -13.10 24.05 30.81
N THR A 173 -12.23 24.92 30.27
CA THR A 173 -12.13 26.31 30.71
C THR A 173 -13.44 27.07 30.46
N ALA A 174 -14.06 26.87 29.29
CA ALA A 174 -15.34 27.49 28.95
C ALA A 174 -16.47 27.01 29.87
N ASP A 175 -16.52 25.71 30.17
CA ASP A 175 -17.51 25.13 31.09
C ASP A 175 -17.37 25.72 32.51
N HIS A 176 -16.14 25.86 32.99
CA HIS A 176 -15.85 26.48 34.29
C HIS A 176 -16.27 27.96 34.33
N ALA A 177 -15.97 28.72 33.27
CA ALA A 177 -16.38 30.12 33.16
C ALA A 177 -17.91 30.25 33.19
N ASN A 178 -18.62 29.35 32.50
CA ASN A 178 -20.08 29.33 32.49
C ASN A 178 -20.67 29.00 33.87
N ALA A 179 -20.10 28.04 34.59
CA ALA A 179 -20.50 27.72 35.97
C ALA A 179 -20.30 28.91 36.93
N ASN A 180 -19.17 29.61 36.79
CA ASN A 180 -18.88 30.82 37.58
C ASN A 180 -19.86 31.95 37.27
N ALA A 181 -20.16 32.19 35.98
CA ALA A 181 -21.13 33.20 35.56
C ALA A 181 -22.53 32.92 36.12
N ASN A 182 -22.98 31.66 36.08
CA ASN A 182 -24.26 31.25 36.65
C ASN A 182 -24.31 31.46 38.17
N THR A 183 -23.23 31.13 38.87
CA THR A 183 -23.12 31.37 40.32
C THR A 183 -23.20 32.87 40.64
N ALA A 184 -22.48 33.71 39.88
CA ALA A 184 -22.52 35.15 40.04
C ALA A 184 -23.93 35.72 39.78
N LEU A 185 -24.63 35.23 38.75
CA LEU A 185 -26.00 35.64 38.44
C LEU A 185 -26.97 35.31 39.58
N ILE A 186 -26.92 34.08 40.11
CA ILE A 186 -27.78 33.65 41.24
C ILE A 186 -27.52 34.54 42.46
N ASN A 187 -26.25 34.82 42.77
CA ASN A 187 -25.90 35.70 43.88
C ASN A 187 -26.39 37.13 43.65
N GLY A 188 -26.29 37.64 42.42
CA GLY A 188 -26.83 38.94 42.03
C GLY A 188 -28.34 39.05 42.24
N VAL A 189 -29.10 38.01 41.85
CA VAL A 189 -30.55 37.95 42.09
C VAL A 189 -30.89 37.96 43.58
N LYS A 190 -30.18 37.14 44.38
CA LYS A 190 -30.36 37.10 45.85
C LYS A 190 -30.09 38.47 46.48
N LEU A 191 -29.01 39.12 46.08
CA LEU A 191 -28.64 40.44 46.57
C LEU A 191 -29.68 41.50 46.18
N SER A 192 -30.18 41.47 44.94
CA SER A 192 -31.25 42.36 44.47
C SER A 192 -32.53 42.21 45.31
N GLY A 193 -32.90 40.97 45.66
CA GLY A 193 -34.00 40.68 46.57
C GLY A 193 -33.78 41.31 47.96
N ALA A 194 -32.61 41.08 48.55
CA ALA A 194 -32.27 41.65 49.86
C ALA A 194 -32.23 43.19 49.87
N VAL A 195 -31.73 43.80 48.80
CA VAL A 195 -31.73 45.28 48.64
C VAL A 195 -33.16 45.81 48.56
N THR A 196 -34.05 45.11 47.83
CA THR A 196 -35.47 45.49 47.72
C THR A 196 -36.18 45.38 49.07
N GLU A 197 -35.97 44.30 49.81
CA GLU A 197 -36.53 44.12 51.16
C GLU A 197 -36.04 45.19 52.12
N ASN A 198 -34.74 45.47 52.13
CA ASN A 198 -34.16 46.55 52.93
C ASN A 198 -34.72 47.92 52.57
N LYS A 199 -34.94 48.20 51.28
CA LYS A 199 -35.57 49.44 50.82
C LYS A 199 -36.98 49.58 51.40
N ASN A 200 -37.80 48.54 51.32
CA ASN A 200 -39.16 48.54 51.87
C ASN A 200 -39.15 48.73 53.39
N ASN A 201 -38.23 48.07 54.11
CA ASN A 201 -38.07 48.24 55.56
C ASN A 201 -37.69 49.68 55.94
N ILE A 202 -36.80 50.32 55.18
CA ILE A 202 -36.43 51.72 55.38
C ILE A 202 -37.62 52.66 55.15
N GLU A 203 -38.41 52.41 54.10
CA GLU A 203 -39.63 53.18 53.81
C GLU A 203 -40.66 53.04 54.94
N GLN A 204 -40.87 51.83 55.46
CA GLN A 204 -41.76 51.58 56.59
C GLN A 204 -41.25 52.29 57.86
N ASN A 205 -39.98 52.09 58.21
CA ASN A 205 -39.37 52.73 59.38
C ASN A 205 -39.49 54.27 59.30
N ARG A 206 -39.34 54.85 58.11
CA ARG A 206 -39.51 56.29 57.90
C ARG A 206 -40.95 56.75 58.18
N SER A 207 -41.94 55.96 57.76
CA SER A 207 -43.36 56.23 58.03
C SER A 207 -43.66 56.18 59.53
N ASP A 208 -43.18 55.13 60.20
CA ASP A 208 -43.38 54.93 61.64
C ASP A 208 -42.75 56.09 62.46
N ILE A 209 -41.54 56.53 62.08
CA ILE A 209 -40.88 57.69 62.70
C ILE A 209 -41.70 58.97 62.51
N ALA A 210 -42.25 59.20 61.31
CA ALA A 210 -43.06 60.39 61.05
C ALA A 210 -44.35 60.40 61.90
N ASP A 211 -44.98 59.26 62.11
CA ASP A 211 -46.16 59.15 62.96
C ASP A 211 -45.83 59.30 64.45
N GLN A 212 -44.69 58.76 64.91
CA GLN A 212 -44.17 59.00 66.26
C GLN A 212 -43.90 60.49 66.51
N GLN A 213 -43.30 61.20 65.55
CA GLN A 213 -43.04 62.64 65.65
C GLN A 213 -44.33 63.45 65.80
N LYS A 214 -45.40 63.11 65.06
CA LYS A 214 -46.72 63.75 65.21
C LYS A 214 -47.32 63.51 66.60
N LEU A 215 -47.23 62.28 67.12
CA LEU A 215 -47.74 61.93 68.44
C LEU A 215 -47.01 62.69 69.55
N LEU A 216 -45.68 62.78 69.46
CA LEU A 216 -44.85 63.55 70.40
C LEU A 216 -45.26 65.03 70.40
N ALA A 217 -45.36 65.66 69.22
CA ALA A 217 -45.79 67.05 69.11
C ALA A 217 -47.20 67.28 69.70
N SER A 218 -48.14 66.35 69.47
CA SER A 218 -49.49 66.44 70.05
C SER A 218 -49.47 66.32 71.57
N ASN A 219 -48.67 65.40 72.12
CA ASN A 219 -48.55 65.22 73.56
C ASN A 219 -47.88 66.41 74.23
N GLU A 220 -46.84 66.99 73.62
CA GLU A 220 -46.22 68.24 74.05
C GLU A 220 -47.24 69.38 74.08
N GLN A 221 -48.04 69.54 73.03
CA GLN A 221 -49.09 70.55 72.99
C GLN A 221 -50.14 70.36 74.10
N LYS A 222 -50.60 69.13 74.32
CA LYS A 222 -51.52 68.81 75.42
C LYS A 222 -50.90 69.12 76.79
N GLN A 223 -49.61 68.84 76.97
CA GLN A 223 -48.89 69.15 78.20
C GLN A 223 -48.83 70.66 78.44
N ILE A 224 -48.46 71.46 77.42
CA ILE A 224 -48.45 72.93 77.49
C ILE A 224 -49.82 73.48 77.88
N VAL A 225 -50.90 72.98 77.28
CA VAL A 225 -52.28 73.40 77.61
C VAL A 225 -52.62 73.10 79.07
N ARG A 226 -52.26 71.90 79.57
CA ARG A 226 -52.49 71.52 80.97
C ARG A 226 -51.71 72.42 81.93
N ASP A 227 -50.46 72.72 81.62
CA ASP A 227 -49.59 73.53 82.48
C ASP A 227 -50.06 74.98 82.53
N ASN A 228 -50.49 75.57 81.40
CA ASN A 228 -51.07 76.92 81.36
C ASN A 228 -52.41 77.02 82.11
N GLY A 229 -53.24 75.97 82.10
CA GLY A 229 -54.51 75.92 82.84
C GLY A 229 -54.35 75.74 84.36
N ARG A 230 -53.16 75.39 84.85
CA ARG A 230 -52.84 75.20 86.27
C ARG A 230 -52.14 76.38 86.93
N ILE A 231 -51.83 77.45 86.20
CA ILE A 231 -51.28 78.68 86.79
C ILE A 231 -52.40 79.38 87.58
N PRO A 232 -52.36 79.42 88.93
CA PRO A 232 -53.39 80.12 89.70
C PRO A 232 -53.32 81.64 89.39
N PRO A 233 -54.45 82.36 89.35
CA PRO A 233 -54.42 83.80 89.16
C PRO A 233 -53.58 84.43 90.28
N PHE A 234 -52.68 85.35 89.91
CA PHE A 234 -51.88 86.14 90.86
C PHE A 234 -52.77 86.65 91.99
N ARG A 235 -52.65 86.03 93.17
CA ARG A 235 -53.33 86.46 94.39
C ARG A 235 -52.60 87.70 94.88
N THR A 236 -53.06 88.88 94.48
CA THR A 236 -52.65 90.14 95.08
C THR A 236 -52.93 90.04 96.58
N HIS A 237 -51.87 89.91 97.39
CA HIS A 237 -51.98 89.94 98.83
C HIS A 237 -52.22 91.41 99.23
N ASN A 238 -53.48 91.78 99.47
CA ASN A 238 -53.78 92.97 100.27
C ASN A 238 -53.22 92.72 101.69
N MET A 239 -52.25 93.54 102.09
CA MET A 239 -51.73 93.56 103.45
C MET A 239 -52.84 94.00 104.43
N PRO A 240 -53.04 93.32 105.57
CA PRO A 240 -53.85 93.86 106.67
C PRO A 240 -53.08 94.97 107.40
N PRO A 241 -53.78 96.03 107.89
CA PRO A 241 -53.15 97.23 108.41
C PRO A 241 -52.55 97.01 109.81
N THR A 242 -51.38 97.61 110.01
CA THR A 242 -50.67 97.80 111.28
C THR A 242 -51.35 98.86 112.17
N GLY A 243 -51.38 98.62 113.48
CA GLY A 243 -51.50 99.65 114.53
C GLY A 243 -52.55 99.31 115.59
N LEU A 244 -52.18 98.87 116.80
CA LEU A 244 -51.75 99.70 117.97
C LEU A 244 -52.89 100.54 118.57
N HIS A 245 -53.65 99.96 119.52
CA HIS A 245 -53.56 100.22 120.98
C HIS A 245 -54.69 99.50 121.72
#